data_AF-S4PX14-F1
#
_entry.id   AF-S4PX14-F1
#
_cell.length_a   1.000
_cell.length_b   1.000
_cell.length_c   1.000
_cell.angle_alpha   90.00
_cell.angle_beta   90.00
_cell.angle_gamma   90.00
#
_symmetry.space_group_name_H-M   'P 1'
#
loop_
_entity.id
_entity.type
_entity.pdbx_description
1 polymer ?
#
loop_
_entity_poly.entity_id
_entity_poly.type
_entity_poly.pdbx_seq_one_letter_code
_entity_poly.pdbx_strand_id
1 'polypeptide(L)'
;MALSDLAPSAATASKLMKSGMSLTQIYSQLVSVTDDLSQKKEENRQLHITINKIVQELEEKAPLLQKQRAEYLEAKESNVALTQQIESLVIECNRLRDDYCESSKISNHYSRENSRLKGELADLGRQVCFLLKEIEHTRGGLLNGDHDSSHNTNITNSSDMSSSRIISKTLVTFSDIQELQANNQKLLRMIRELTDKQEDLERHKEQFESGEMENKIETLKQRVTELTEAQDRQTKMVNGLIRQRDMFKKLYHDHMKGKRHEMSAVLDTSDLEKDDLHMMVDVPEKSPKPAVVEVSNFEVKFKETEKQLELLR
;
A
#
# COMPACT_ATOMS: atom_id res chain seq x y z
N MET A 1 32.90 82.98 -28.90
CA MET A 1 32.42 82.09 -27.82
C MET A 1 30.92 82.22 -27.76
N ALA A 2 30.19 81.15 -28.07
CA ALA A 2 28.74 81.18 -28.04
C ALA A 2 28.27 81.27 -26.57
N LEU A 3 27.22 82.04 -26.30
CA LEU A 3 26.57 82.14 -24.97
C LEU A 3 26.22 80.78 -24.34
N SER A 4 26.12 79.73 -25.15
CA SER A 4 25.90 78.33 -24.75
C SER A 4 27.04 77.70 -23.96
N ASP A 5 28.30 78.11 -24.17
CA ASP A 5 29.46 77.48 -23.53
C ASP A 5 29.82 78.11 -22.18
N LEU A 6 29.41 79.36 -21.94
CA LEU A 6 29.71 80.11 -20.71
C LEU A 6 28.58 80.02 -19.68
N ALA A 7 27.32 79.99 -20.13
CA ALA A 7 26.15 79.91 -19.27
C ALA A 7 25.01 79.14 -19.98
N PRO A 8 25.03 77.79 -19.94
CA PRO A 8 24.05 76.97 -20.66
C PRO A 8 22.60 77.22 -20.23
N SER A 9 22.36 77.59 -18.97
CA SER A 9 21.05 78.00 -18.44
C SER A 9 20.57 79.35 -19.03
N ALA A 10 21.47 80.32 -19.17
CA ALA A 10 21.16 81.60 -19.80
C ALA A 10 20.94 81.45 -21.32
N ALA A 11 21.65 80.51 -21.96
CA ALA A 11 21.47 80.17 -23.37
C ALA A 11 20.14 79.46 -23.66
N THR A 12 19.67 78.59 -22.76
CA THR A 12 18.33 77.97 -22.85
C THR A 12 17.24 78.99 -22.59
N ALA A 13 17.39 79.85 -21.57
CA ALA A 13 16.45 80.93 -21.30
C ALA A 13 16.33 81.90 -22.48
N SER A 14 17.45 82.27 -23.12
CA SER A 14 17.46 83.13 -24.31
C SER A 14 16.75 82.50 -25.53
N LYS A 15 16.85 81.17 -25.70
CA LYS A 15 16.13 80.44 -26.75
C LYS A 15 14.61 80.42 -26.48
N LEU A 16 14.20 80.21 -25.23
CA LEU A 16 12.79 80.20 -24.81
C LEU A 16 12.13 81.59 -24.90
N MET A 17 12.88 82.65 -24.60
CA MET A 17 12.40 84.02 -24.80
C MET A 17 12.25 84.37 -26.28
N LYS A 18 13.15 83.89 -27.15
CA LYS A 18 13.06 84.05 -28.61
C LYS A 18 11.87 83.28 -29.23
N SER A 19 11.38 82.22 -28.59
CA SER A 19 10.18 81.49 -29.02
C SER A 19 8.86 82.13 -28.56
N GLY A 20 8.89 83.34 -27.98
CA GLY A 20 7.70 84.11 -27.63
C GLY A 20 7.13 83.85 -26.23
N MET A 21 7.83 83.09 -25.38
CA MET A 21 7.42 82.90 -23.98
C MET A 21 7.73 84.14 -23.13
N SER A 22 6.77 84.53 -22.30
CA SER A 22 7.00 85.52 -21.24
C SER A 22 7.99 84.97 -20.21
N LEU A 23 8.81 85.86 -19.63
CA LEU A 23 9.72 85.54 -18.54
C LEU A 23 8.99 84.87 -17.35
N THR A 24 7.76 85.29 -17.05
CA THR A 24 6.91 84.67 -16.02
C THR A 24 6.52 83.23 -16.36
N GLN A 25 6.35 82.91 -17.65
CA GLN A 25 5.98 81.57 -18.10
C GLN A 25 7.17 80.61 -18.07
N ILE A 26 8.37 81.10 -18.39
CA ILE A 26 9.63 80.36 -18.20
C ILE A 26 9.85 80.09 -16.70
N TYR A 27 9.58 81.07 -15.84
CA TYR A 27 9.69 80.91 -14.39
C TYR A 27 8.68 79.90 -13.85
N SER A 28 7.40 79.97 -14.25
CA SER A 28 6.38 79.00 -13.81
C SER A 28 6.72 77.56 -14.25
N GLN A 29 7.27 77.39 -15.46
CA GLN A 29 7.69 76.07 -15.93
C GLN A 29 8.92 75.56 -15.18
N LEU A 30 9.86 76.44 -14.83
CA LEU A 30 11.02 76.09 -14.01
C LEU A 30 10.60 75.67 -12.60
N VAL A 31 9.64 76.36 -11.98
CA VAL A 31 9.06 75.97 -10.68
C VAL A 31 8.38 74.61 -10.81
N SER A 32 7.51 74.41 -11.80
CA SER A 32 6.84 73.11 -12.05
C SER A 32 7.83 71.95 -12.21
N VAL A 33 8.88 72.12 -13.03
CA VAL A 33 9.89 71.08 -13.23
C VAL A 33 10.71 70.83 -11.96
N THR A 34 10.94 71.86 -11.15
CA THR A 34 11.65 71.72 -9.87
C THR A 34 10.80 70.95 -8.86
N ASP A 35 9.50 71.24 -8.80
CA ASP A 35 8.52 70.52 -7.96
C ASP A 35 8.39 69.06 -8.40
N ASP A 36 8.27 68.79 -9.71
CA ASP A 36 8.23 67.44 -10.28
C ASP A 36 9.51 66.66 -9.96
N LEU A 37 10.69 67.29 -10.10
CA LEU A 37 11.96 66.67 -9.75
C LEU A 37 12.05 66.37 -8.24
N SER A 38 11.54 67.26 -7.40
CA SER A 38 11.47 67.06 -5.95
C SER A 38 10.57 65.88 -5.61
N GLN A 39 9.39 65.81 -6.23
CA GLN A 39 8.46 64.69 -6.07
C GLN A 39 9.10 63.37 -6.51
N LYS A 40 9.75 63.34 -7.68
CA LYS A 40 10.42 62.11 -8.17
C LYS A 40 11.57 61.67 -7.29
N LYS A 41 12.32 62.61 -6.70
CA LYS A 41 13.37 62.29 -5.72
C LYS A 41 12.78 61.67 -4.45
N GLU A 42 11.65 62.19 -3.97
CA GLU A 42 10.97 61.65 -2.80
C GLU A 42 10.38 60.26 -3.08
N GLU A 43 9.76 60.06 -4.24
CA GLU A 43 9.30 58.75 -4.70
C GLU A 43 10.46 57.74 -4.78
N ASN A 44 11.61 58.13 -5.35
CA ASN A 44 12.78 57.27 -5.43
C ASN A 44 13.34 56.94 -4.04
N ARG A 45 13.36 57.91 -3.12
CA ARG A 45 13.74 57.70 -1.72
C ARG A 45 12.82 56.68 -1.05
N GLN A 46 11.51 56.80 -1.25
CA GLN A 46 10.52 55.89 -0.68
C GLN A 46 10.63 54.47 -1.27
N LEU A 47 10.88 54.36 -2.57
CA LEU A 47 11.16 53.07 -3.24
C LEU A 47 12.43 52.42 -2.69
N HIS A 48 13.51 53.19 -2.53
CA HIS A 48 14.76 52.70 -1.93
C HIS A 48 14.54 52.14 -0.52
N ILE A 49 13.78 52.83 0.31
CA ILE A 49 13.43 52.35 1.67
C ILE A 49 12.65 51.04 1.59
N THR A 50 11.66 50.98 0.69
CA THR A 50 10.81 49.78 0.54
C THR A 50 11.61 48.58 0.04
N ILE A 51 12.50 48.76 -0.95
CA ILE A 51 13.38 47.70 -1.45
C ILE A 51 14.33 47.22 -0.34
N ASN A 52 14.97 48.13 0.39
CA ASN A 52 15.86 47.76 1.48
C ASN A 52 15.14 46.97 2.58
N LYS A 53 13.88 47.33 2.87
CA LYS A 53 13.04 46.57 3.80
C LYS A 53 12.78 45.15 3.29
N ILE A 54 12.44 44.99 2.01
CA ILE A 54 12.22 43.67 1.40
C ILE A 54 13.50 42.83 1.43
N VAL A 55 14.66 43.44 1.13
CA VAL A 55 15.96 42.76 1.18
C VAL A 55 16.26 42.28 2.59
N GLN A 56 16.06 43.13 3.60
CA GLN A 56 16.27 42.75 5.00
C GLN A 56 15.33 41.60 5.42
N GLU A 57 14.05 41.66 5.06
CA GLU A 57 13.10 40.58 5.35
C GLU A 57 13.52 39.26 4.67
N LEU A 58 14.03 39.32 3.44
CA LEU A 58 14.57 38.14 2.73
C LEU A 58 15.83 37.58 3.42
N GLU A 59 16.75 38.45 3.83
CA GLU A 59 17.98 38.07 4.55
C GLU A 59 17.67 37.43 5.90
N GLU A 60 16.64 37.91 6.61
CA GLU A 60 16.18 37.32 7.88
C GLU A 60 15.52 35.94 7.69
N LYS A 61 14.81 35.72 6.56
CA LYS A 61 14.14 34.44 6.26
C LYS A 61 15.08 33.37 5.73
N ALA A 62 16.16 33.75 5.05
CA ALA A 62 17.15 32.83 4.51
C ALA A 62 17.71 31.82 5.54
N PRO A 63 18.20 32.21 6.73
CA PRO A 63 18.72 31.26 7.71
C PRO A 63 17.63 30.37 8.30
N LEU A 64 16.39 30.86 8.42
CA LEU A 64 15.27 30.07 8.91
C LEU A 64 14.94 28.92 7.95
N LEU A 65 14.89 29.20 6.64
CA LEU A 65 14.67 28.17 5.62
C LEU A 65 15.83 27.17 5.56
N GLN A 66 17.07 27.63 5.75
CA GLN A 66 18.24 26.75 5.79
C GLN A 66 18.18 25.82 7.01
N LYS A 67 17.82 26.34 8.19
CA LYS A 67 17.62 25.53 9.40
C LYS A 67 16.49 24.51 9.23
N GLN A 68 15.34 24.93 8.71
CA GLN A 68 14.22 24.03 8.44
C GLN A 68 14.61 22.92 7.46
N ARG A 69 15.40 23.24 6.43
CA ARG A 69 15.91 22.24 5.49
C ARG A 69 16.85 21.24 6.16
N ALA A 70 17.72 21.70 7.07
CA ALA A 70 18.61 20.82 7.82
C ALA A 70 17.83 19.87 8.73
N GLU A 71 16.89 20.39 9.52
CA GLU A 71 16.01 19.60 10.40
C GLU A 71 15.16 18.59 9.61
N TYR A 72 14.65 18.98 8.45
CA TYR A 72 13.91 18.09 7.57
C TYR A 72 14.78 16.93 7.05
N LEU A 73 16.03 17.21 6.68
CA LEU A 73 16.96 16.19 6.21
C LEU A 73 17.31 15.20 7.33
N GLU A 74 17.56 15.70 8.55
CA GLU A 74 17.81 14.87 9.73
C GLU A 74 16.60 13.99 10.08
N ALA A 75 15.39 14.56 10.10
CA ALA A 75 14.16 13.81 10.34
C ALA A 75 13.93 12.73 9.27
N LYS A 76 14.25 13.04 8.00
CA LYS A 76 14.17 12.08 6.90
C LYS A 76 15.18 10.94 7.08
N GLU A 77 16.41 11.24 7.47
CA GLU A 77 17.43 10.22 7.73
C GLU A 77 17.03 9.31 8.90
N SER A 78 16.53 9.90 9.99
CA SER A 78 15.99 9.15 11.12
C SER A 78 14.82 8.24 10.71
N ASN A 79 13.91 8.74 9.87
CA ASN A 79 12.78 7.95 9.37
C ASN A 79 13.24 6.74 8.53
N VAL A 80 14.26 6.92 7.69
CA VAL A 80 14.86 5.82 6.92
C VAL A 80 15.49 4.79 7.86
N ALA A 81 16.25 5.22 8.88
CA ALA A 81 16.87 4.32 9.85
C ALA A 81 15.83 3.52 10.65
N LEU A 82 14.77 4.18 11.11
CA LEU A 82 13.66 3.51 11.80
C LEU A 82 12.93 2.52 10.90
N THR A 83 12.72 2.86 9.63
CA THR A 83 12.09 1.96 8.65
C THR A 83 12.93 0.71 8.45
N GLN A 84 14.25 0.84 8.29
CA GLN A 84 15.17 -0.30 8.18
C GLN A 84 15.16 -1.16 9.45
N GLN A 85 15.09 -0.54 10.64
CA GLN A 85 14.99 -1.27 11.89
C GLN A 85 13.68 -2.07 11.98
N ILE A 86 12.56 -1.48 11.56
CA ILE A 86 11.26 -2.16 11.50
C ILE A 86 11.32 -3.34 10.53
N GLU A 87 11.88 -3.16 9.33
CA GLU A 87 12.03 -4.24 8.36
C GLU A 87 12.86 -5.40 8.93
N SER A 88 13.98 -5.12 9.60
CA SER A 88 14.80 -6.14 10.26
C SER A 88 14.01 -6.89 11.35
N LEU A 89 13.25 -6.18 12.18
CA LEU A 89 12.45 -6.78 13.24
C LEU A 89 11.32 -7.65 12.68
N VAL A 90 10.69 -7.24 11.57
CA VAL A 90 9.66 -8.05 10.90
C VAL A 90 10.26 -9.34 10.37
N ILE A 91 11.44 -9.29 9.75
CA ILE A 91 12.15 -10.48 9.26
C ILE A 91 12.47 -11.41 10.44
N GLU A 92 12.98 -10.88 11.55
CA GLU A 92 13.28 -11.66 12.74
C GLU A 92 12.03 -12.28 13.36
N CYS A 93 10.93 -11.53 13.47
CA CYS A 93 9.66 -12.03 13.98
C CYS A 93 9.11 -13.18 13.13
N ASN A 94 9.20 -13.06 11.80
CA ASN A 94 8.77 -14.12 10.89
C ASN A 94 9.65 -15.37 11.07
N ARG A 95 10.98 -15.20 11.11
CA ARG A 95 11.92 -16.30 11.37
C ARG A 95 11.61 -17.02 12.69
N LEU A 96 11.39 -16.27 13.78
CA LEU A 96 11.06 -16.84 15.08
C LEU A 96 9.71 -17.56 15.08
N ARG A 97 8.73 -17.06 14.31
CA ARG A 97 7.43 -17.72 14.15
C ARG A 97 7.57 -19.06 13.42
N ASP A 98 8.38 -19.11 12.37
CA ASP A 98 8.66 -20.34 11.62
C ASP A 98 9.38 -21.36 12.51
N ASP A 99 10.43 -20.93 13.22
CA ASP A 99 11.16 -21.76 14.19
C ASP A 99 10.22 -22.32 15.27
N TYR A 100 9.33 -21.48 15.82
CA TYR A 100 8.33 -21.90 16.80
C TYR A 100 7.35 -22.92 16.22
N CYS A 101 6.87 -22.70 14.99
CA CYS A 101 5.95 -23.61 14.32
C CYS A 101 6.58 -25.00 14.13
N GLU A 102 7.82 -25.05 13.64
CA GLU A 102 8.56 -26.30 13.47
C GLU A 102 8.84 -26.99 14.80
N SER A 103 9.31 -26.25 15.81
CA SER A 103 9.53 -26.79 17.15
C SER A 103 8.24 -27.35 17.77
N SER A 104 7.12 -26.64 17.59
CA SER A 104 5.80 -27.08 18.06
C SER A 104 5.33 -28.35 17.35
N LYS A 105 5.52 -28.47 16.03
CA LYS A 105 5.21 -29.70 15.28
C LYS A 105 6.02 -30.89 15.82
N ILE A 106 7.32 -30.70 16.00
CA ILE A 106 8.23 -31.73 16.51
C ILE A 106 7.84 -32.15 17.94
N SER A 107 7.58 -31.18 18.82
CA SER A 107 7.14 -31.43 20.20
C SER A 107 5.83 -32.21 20.24
N ASN A 108 4.85 -31.81 19.44
CA ASN A 108 3.57 -32.51 19.33
C ASN A 108 3.72 -33.95 18.81
N HIS A 109 4.61 -34.18 17.84
CA HIS A 109 4.92 -35.51 17.34
C HIS A 109 5.50 -36.40 18.45
N TYR A 110 6.55 -35.93 19.14
CA TYR A 110 7.17 -36.69 20.23
C TYR A 110 6.24 -36.89 21.44
N SER A 111 5.35 -35.94 21.73
CA SER A 111 4.33 -36.08 22.79
C SER A 111 3.34 -37.22 22.48
N ARG A 112 2.88 -37.32 21.23
CA ARG A 112 2.02 -38.42 20.78
C ARG A 112 2.75 -39.75 20.83
N GLU A 113 3.99 -39.80 20.31
CA GLU A 113 4.81 -41.01 20.32
C GLU A 113 5.11 -41.49 21.75
N ASN A 114 5.44 -40.58 22.66
CA ASN A 114 5.66 -40.93 24.06
C ASN A 114 4.38 -41.48 24.72
N SER A 115 3.22 -40.90 24.41
CA SER A 115 1.93 -41.40 24.90
C SER A 115 1.62 -42.80 24.36
N ARG A 116 1.92 -43.05 23.08
CA ARG A 116 1.79 -44.36 22.42
C ARG A 116 2.69 -45.40 23.09
N LEU A 117 3.98 -45.10 23.22
CA LEU A 117 4.98 -45.98 23.85
C LEU A 117 4.64 -46.30 25.31
N LYS A 118 4.14 -45.32 26.09
CA LYS A 118 3.65 -45.57 27.46
C LYS A 118 2.46 -46.52 27.48
N GLY A 119 1.54 -46.40 26.52
CA GLY A 119 0.43 -47.34 26.34
C GLY A 119 0.92 -48.75 26.04
N GLU A 120 1.82 -48.89 25.06
CA GLU A 120 2.44 -50.18 24.68
C GLU A 120 3.18 -50.82 25.87
N LEU A 121 3.92 -50.04 26.65
CA LEU A 121 4.64 -50.53 27.83
C LEU A 121 3.68 -51.00 28.93
N ALA A 122 2.59 -50.26 29.18
CA ALA A 122 1.57 -50.65 30.14
C ALA A 122 0.84 -51.94 29.71
N ASP A 123 0.57 -52.08 28.42
CA ASP A 123 -0.01 -53.29 27.82
C ASP A 123 0.93 -54.49 27.97
N LEU A 124 2.22 -54.32 27.64
CA LEU A 124 3.22 -55.38 27.80
C LEU A 124 3.41 -55.77 29.27
N GLY A 125 3.43 -54.80 30.18
CA GLY A 125 3.51 -55.07 31.63
C GLY A 125 2.32 -55.89 32.14
N ARG A 126 1.10 -55.62 31.63
CA ARG A 126 -0.09 -56.43 31.92
C ARG A 126 0.02 -57.85 31.37
N GLN A 127 0.53 -58.01 30.15
CA GLN A 127 0.79 -59.34 29.58
C GLN A 127 1.73 -60.17 30.44
N VAL A 128 2.87 -59.59 30.83
CA VAL A 128 3.87 -60.27 31.66
C VAL A 128 3.28 -60.67 33.02
N CYS A 129 2.55 -59.77 33.70
CA CYS A 129 1.88 -60.11 34.96
C CYS A 129 0.85 -61.23 34.80
N PHE A 130 0.05 -61.19 33.73
CA PHE A 130 -0.97 -62.19 33.47
C PHE A 130 -0.35 -63.58 33.21
N LEU A 131 0.68 -63.65 32.37
CA LEU A 131 1.41 -64.88 32.07
C LEU A 131 2.13 -65.44 33.31
N LEU A 132 2.72 -64.57 34.14
CA LEU A 132 3.34 -64.99 35.41
C LEU A 132 2.32 -65.61 36.37
N LYS A 133 1.13 -65.01 36.49
CA LYS A 133 0.02 -65.56 37.28
C LYS A 133 -0.42 -66.93 36.78
N GLU A 134 -0.49 -67.11 35.45
CA GLU A 134 -0.87 -68.37 34.83
C GLU A 134 0.17 -69.48 35.04
N ILE A 135 1.46 -69.14 34.92
CA ILE A 135 2.58 -70.05 35.24
C ILE A 135 2.56 -70.47 36.72
N GLU A 136 2.24 -69.55 37.62
CA GLU A 136 2.12 -69.85 39.05
C GLU A 136 0.93 -70.79 39.33
N HIS A 137 -0.20 -70.57 38.66
CA HIS A 137 -1.38 -71.42 38.76
C HIS A 137 -1.10 -72.86 38.28
N THR A 138 -0.43 -73.01 37.14
CA THR A 138 -0.07 -74.32 36.55
C THR A 138 1.01 -75.08 37.33
N ARG A 139 1.88 -74.38 38.09
CA ARG A 139 2.90 -74.98 38.96
C ARG A 139 2.38 -75.50 40.31
N GLY A 140 1.08 -75.39 40.59
CA GLY A 140 0.44 -76.06 41.72
C GLY A 140 0.21 -75.18 42.96
N GLY A 141 -0.28 -73.94 42.77
CA GLY A 141 -0.73 -73.10 43.88
C GLY A 141 -2.01 -73.61 44.56
N LEU A 142 -1.91 -74.64 45.39
CA LEU A 142 -2.85 -74.87 46.49
C LEU A 142 -2.45 -74.00 47.69
N LEU A 143 -2.88 -72.74 47.73
CA LEU A 143 -2.99 -71.99 48.97
C LEU A 143 -4.26 -71.13 48.93
N ASN A 144 -5.32 -71.70 49.50
CA ASN A 144 -6.46 -71.06 50.15
C ASN A 144 -6.63 -69.55 49.93
N GLY A 145 -7.73 -69.17 49.27
CA GLY A 145 -8.23 -67.80 49.33
C GLY A 145 -9.16 -67.48 48.17
N ASP A 146 -10.40 -67.92 48.27
CA ASP A 146 -11.56 -67.41 47.54
C ASP A 146 -11.49 -67.53 46.00
N HIS A 147 -12.03 -68.66 45.54
CA HIS A 147 -12.30 -68.97 44.15
C HIS A 147 -13.39 -68.02 43.61
N ASP A 148 -13.01 -66.80 43.25
CA ASP A 148 -13.78 -65.98 42.31
C ASP A 148 -13.58 -66.52 40.89
N SER A 149 -14.15 -67.69 40.64
CA SER A 149 -14.34 -68.23 39.29
C SER A 149 -15.51 -67.54 38.58
N SER A 150 -15.55 -66.21 38.63
CA SER A 150 -16.37 -65.40 37.74
C SER A 150 -15.69 -65.17 36.39
N HIS A 151 -14.94 -66.16 35.87
CA HIS A 151 -14.34 -66.11 34.54
C HIS A 151 -15.39 -66.05 33.40
N ASN A 152 -16.69 -66.03 33.68
CA ASN A 152 -17.66 -65.95 32.59
C ASN A 152 -19.03 -65.41 32.97
N THR A 153 -19.15 -64.19 33.49
CA THR A 153 -20.44 -63.45 33.40
C THR A 153 -20.26 -61.94 33.51
N ASN A 154 -20.93 -61.23 32.61
CA ASN A 154 -21.20 -59.78 32.59
C ASN A 154 -20.17 -58.87 31.91
N ILE A 155 -19.87 -59.18 30.64
CA ILE A 155 -19.62 -58.14 29.61
C ILE A 155 -20.95 -57.85 28.90
N THR A 156 -21.99 -57.57 29.68
CA THR A 156 -23.28 -57.10 29.17
C THR A 156 -23.58 -55.79 29.86
N ASN A 157 -23.56 -54.72 29.06
CA ASN A 157 -24.29 -53.47 29.30
C ASN A 157 -23.64 -52.41 30.21
N SER A 158 -22.41 -52.00 29.91
CA SER A 158 -21.94 -50.65 30.28
C SER A 158 -21.30 -50.00 29.06
N SER A 159 -22.10 -49.20 28.34
CA SER A 159 -21.75 -48.53 27.08
C SER A 159 -20.63 -47.46 27.20
N ASP A 160 -20.07 -47.25 28.40
CA ASP A 160 -19.07 -46.20 28.67
C ASP A 160 -17.67 -46.72 29.05
N MET A 161 -17.38 -48.02 28.90
CA MET A 161 -15.99 -48.47 29.08
C MET A 161 -15.15 -48.11 27.86
N SER A 162 -14.26 -47.11 28.03
CA SER A 162 -13.32 -46.64 27.00
C SER A 162 -12.71 -47.81 26.22
N SER A 163 -12.84 -47.79 24.90
CA SER A 163 -12.38 -48.85 23.99
C SER A 163 -10.92 -49.26 24.24
N SER A 164 -10.08 -48.30 24.67
CA SER A 164 -8.69 -48.55 25.09
C SER A 164 -8.59 -49.56 26.24
N ARG A 165 -9.46 -49.47 27.25
CA ARG A 165 -9.48 -50.39 28.39
C ARG A 165 -9.91 -51.80 28.00
N ILE A 166 -10.85 -51.92 27.07
CA ILE A 166 -11.34 -53.21 26.57
C ILE A 166 -10.23 -53.90 25.77
N ILE A 167 -9.55 -53.17 24.87
CA ILE A 167 -8.41 -53.69 24.09
C ILE A 167 -7.31 -54.21 25.03
N SER A 168 -6.88 -53.37 25.97
CA SER A 168 -5.88 -53.66 26.99
C SER A 168 -6.17 -54.87 27.89
N LYS A 169 -7.45 -55.21 28.13
CA LYS A 169 -7.86 -56.31 29.02
C LYS A 169 -8.24 -57.59 28.28
N THR A 170 -8.67 -57.53 27.02
CA THR A 170 -9.19 -58.71 26.29
C THR A 170 -8.43 -59.07 25.03
N LEU A 171 -7.76 -58.13 24.37
CA LEU A 171 -6.99 -58.40 23.15
C LEU A 171 -5.49 -58.50 23.41
N VAL A 172 -5.04 -57.98 24.56
CA VAL A 172 -3.63 -57.87 24.93
C VAL A 172 -3.20 -59.02 25.84
N THR A 173 -4.01 -59.43 26.83
CA THR A 173 -3.70 -60.55 27.74
C THR A 173 -4.15 -61.89 27.16
N PHE A 174 -3.42 -62.98 27.45
CA PHE A 174 -3.73 -64.34 27.00
C PHE A 174 -3.15 -65.38 27.99
N SER A 175 -3.83 -66.50 28.22
CA SER A 175 -3.40 -67.59 29.11
C SER A 175 -2.65 -68.70 28.39
N ASP A 176 -2.98 -68.96 27.12
CA ASP A 176 -2.33 -69.97 26.29
C ASP A 176 -2.09 -69.49 24.84
N ILE A 177 -1.40 -70.32 24.06
CA ILE A 177 -1.04 -69.97 22.68
C ILE A 177 -2.26 -69.93 21.74
N GLN A 178 -3.33 -70.66 22.06
CA GLN A 178 -4.56 -70.70 21.29
C GLN A 178 -5.36 -69.41 21.47
N GLU A 179 -5.46 -68.88 22.69
CA GLU A 179 -6.08 -67.59 22.98
C GLU A 179 -5.30 -66.44 22.34
N LEU A 180 -3.97 -66.47 22.41
CA LEU A 180 -3.12 -65.49 21.70
C LEU A 180 -3.41 -65.51 20.19
N GLN A 181 -3.51 -66.70 19.59
CA GLN A 181 -3.81 -66.84 18.17
C GLN A 181 -5.21 -66.31 17.82
N ALA A 182 -6.22 -66.60 18.64
CA ALA A 182 -7.57 -66.08 18.45
C ALA A 182 -7.63 -64.55 18.58
N ASN A 183 -6.90 -63.98 19.54
CA ASN A 183 -6.77 -62.54 19.73
C ASN A 183 -6.05 -61.87 18.56
N ASN A 184 -4.97 -62.49 18.04
CA ASN A 184 -4.26 -62.00 16.86
C ASN A 184 -5.16 -62.00 15.61
N GLN A 185 -5.95 -63.07 15.40
CA GLN A 185 -6.94 -63.11 14.30
C GLN A 185 -8.04 -62.04 14.44
N LYS A 186 -8.43 -61.69 15.67
CA LYS A 186 -9.41 -60.62 15.92
C LYS A 186 -8.79 -59.24 15.67
N LEU A 187 -7.55 -59.02 16.10
CA LEU A 187 -6.79 -57.79 15.82
C LEU A 187 -6.57 -57.59 14.32
N LEU A 188 -6.15 -58.63 13.58
CA LEU A 188 -5.96 -58.54 12.14
C LEU A 188 -7.24 -58.18 11.38
N ARG A 189 -8.40 -58.70 11.81
CA ARG A 189 -9.69 -58.32 11.23
C ARG A 189 -10.02 -56.86 11.49
N MET A 190 -9.82 -56.38 12.71
CA MET A 190 -10.06 -54.99 13.08
C MET A 190 -9.10 -54.05 12.34
N ILE A 191 -7.84 -54.42 12.19
CA ILE A 191 -6.85 -53.64 11.42
C ILE A 191 -7.30 -53.52 9.97
N ARG A 192 -7.70 -54.62 9.31
CA ARG A 192 -8.20 -54.56 7.93
C ARG A 192 -9.43 -53.64 7.82
N GLU A 193 -10.40 -53.78 8.72
CA GLU A 193 -11.59 -52.91 8.72
C GLU A 193 -11.25 -51.43 8.96
N LEU A 194 -10.30 -51.13 9.86
CA LEU A 194 -9.83 -49.78 10.10
C LEU A 194 -9.03 -49.21 8.92
N THR A 195 -8.23 -50.04 8.25
CA THR A 195 -7.52 -49.66 7.02
C THR A 195 -8.50 -49.34 5.91
N ASP A 196 -9.51 -50.19 5.68
CA ASP A 196 -10.54 -49.94 4.66
C ASP A 196 -11.30 -48.62 4.94
N LYS A 197 -11.71 -48.39 6.19
CA LYS A 197 -12.36 -47.13 6.60
C LYS A 197 -11.44 -45.92 6.45
N GLN A 198 -10.15 -46.06 6.73
CA GLN A 198 -9.17 -44.98 6.58
C GLN A 198 -8.96 -44.64 5.10
N GLU A 199 -8.83 -45.65 4.24
CA GLU A 199 -8.71 -45.45 2.78
C GLU A 199 -9.96 -44.76 2.22
N ASP A 200 -11.16 -45.16 2.66
CA ASP A 200 -12.41 -44.50 2.25
C ASP A 200 -12.46 -43.03 2.70
N LEU A 201 -12.04 -42.73 3.94
CA LEU A 201 -11.97 -41.36 4.44
C LEU A 201 -10.94 -40.51 3.68
N GLU A 202 -9.78 -41.07 3.36
CA GLU A 202 -8.74 -40.39 2.58
C GLU A 202 -9.23 -40.10 1.15
N ARG A 203 -9.88 -41.08 0.48
CA ARG A 203 -10.50 -40.85 -0.83
C ARG A 203 -11.54 -39.74 -0.80
N HIS A 204 -12.40 -39.71 0.21
CA HIS A 204 -13.40 -38.65 0.36
C HIS A 204 -12.76 -37.28 0.59
N LYS A 205 -11.69 -37.22 1.39
CA LYS A 205 -10.95 -36.00 1.65
C LYS A 205 -10.26 -35.48 0.38
N GLU A 206 -9.58 -36.36 -0.36
CA GLU A 206 -8.93 -36.00 -1.63
C GLU A 206 -9.94 -35.50 -2.67
N GLN A 207 -11.11 -36.14 -2.79
CA GLN A 207 -12.18 -35.67 -3.67
C GLN A 207 -12.67 -34.28 -3.28
N PHE A 208 -12.85 -34.02 -1.99
CA PHE A 208 -13.28 -32.71 -1.49
C PHE A 208 -12.22 -31.62 -1.74
N GLU A 209 -10.96 -31.89 -1.38
CA GLU A 209 -9.85 -30.95 -1.55
C GLU A 209 -9.57 -30.66 -3.04
N SER A 210 -9.64 -31.70 -3.88
CA SER A 210 -9.52 -31.56 -5.34
C SER A 210 -10.65 -30.69 -5.91
N GLY A 211 -11.90 -30.92 -5.49
CA GLY A 211 -13.04 -30.11 -5.91
C GLY A 211 -12.94 -28.64 -5.47
N GLU A 212 -12.50 -28.38 -4.23
CA GLU A 212 -12.25 -27.01 -3.76
C GLU A 212 -11.13 -26.32 -4.54
N MET A 213 -10.05 -27.05 -4.86
CA MET A 213 -8.94 -26.53 -5.64
C MET A 213 -9.38 -26.21 -7.08
N GLU A 214 -10.16 -27.08 -7.70
CA GLU A 214 -10.69 -26.88 -9.05
C GLU A 214 -11.60 -25.65 -9.12
N ASN A 215 -12.50 -25.46 -8.14
CA ASN A 215 -13.32 -24.25 -8.01
C ASN A 215 -12.48 -22.97 -7.83
N LYS A 216 -11.42 -23.02 -7.03
CA LYS A 216 -10.48 -21.88 -6.87
C LYS A 216 -9.75 -21.57 -8.18
N ILE A 217 -9.36 -22.59 -8.94
CA ILE A 217 -8.72 -22.41 -10.25
C ILE A 217 -9.71 -21.77 -11.23
N GLU A 218 -10.96 -22.24 -11.27
CA GLU A 218 -12.00 -21.71 -12.17
C GLU A 218 -12.31 -20.24 -11.87
N THR A 219 -12.52 -19.90 -10.59
CA THR A 219 -12.75 -18.51 -10.17
C THR A 219 -11.57 -17.59 -10.48
N LEU A 220 -10.33 -18.04 -10.25
CA LEU A 220 -9.14 -17.27 -10.63
C LEU A 220 -9.01 -17.09 -12.14
N LYS A 221 -9.29 -18.14 -12.94
CA LYS A 221 -9.34 -18.04 -14.40
C LYS A 221 -10.36 -17.01 -14.86
N GLN A 222 -11.56 -17.05 -14.30
CA GLN A 222 -12.61 -16.08 -14.62
C GLN A 222 -12.18 -14.64 -14.26
N ARG A 223 -11.54 -14.47 -13.11
CA ARG A 223 -11.02 -13.16 -12.70
C ARG A 223 -9.94 -12.64 -13.64
N VAL A 224 -9.04 -13.51 -14.10
CA VAL A 224 -8.01 -13.15 -15.09
C VAL A 224 -8.68 -12.72 -16.39
N THR A 225 -9.68 -13.46 -16.89
CA THR A 225 -10.38 -13.09 -18.13
C THR A 225 -11.06 -11.72 -18.01
N GLU A 226 -11.73 -11.43 -16.89
CA GLU A 226 -12.34 -10.12 -16.65
C GLU A 226 -11.32 -8.99 -16.65
N LEU A 227 -10.16 -9.19 -16.01
CA LEU A 227 -9.08 -8.22 -15.95
C LEU A 227 -8.45 -7.99 -17.32
N THR A 228 -8.23 -9.04 -18.11
CA THR A 228 -7.73 -8.94 -19.48
C THR A 228 -8.71 -8.16 -20.36
N GLU A 229 -10.01 -8.46 -20.27
CA GLU A 229 -11.01 -7.68 -21.02
C GLU A 229 -11.09 -6.22 -20.57
N ALA A 230 -10.95 -5.95 -19.27
CA ALA A 230 -10.92 -4.59 -18.74
C ALA A 230 -9.69 -3.82 -19.25
N GLN A 231 -8.52 -4.46 -19.26
CA GLN A 231 -7.29 -3.90 -19.82
C GLN A 231 -7.45 -3.62 -21.31
N ASP A 232 -8.07 -4.52 -22.07
CA ASP A 232 -8.35 -4.32 -23.49
C ASP A 232 -9.28 -3.12 -23.73
N ARG A 233 -10.33 -2.98 -22.92
CA ARG A 233 -11.23 -1.81 -22.95
C ARG A 233 -10.48 -0.51 -22.66
N GLN A 234 -9.64 -0.51 -21.63
CA GLN A 234 -8.82 0.66 -21.26
C GLN A 234 -7.81 1.01 -22.36
N THR A 235 -7.15 0.01 -22.94
CA THR A 235 -6.19 0.18 -24.03
C THR A 235 -6.86 0.79 -25.27
N LYS A 236 -8.06 0.31 -25.63
CA LYS A 236 -8.87 0.89 -26.72
C LYS A 236 -9.24 2.35 -26.42
N MET A 237 -9.61 2.67 -25.18
CA MET A 237 -9.94 4.03 -24.75
C MET A 237 -8.72 4.96 -24.87
N VAL A 238 -7.57 4.56 -24.33
CA VAL A 238 -6.32 5.33 -24.41
C VAL A 238 -5.89 5.55 -25.86
N ASN A 239 -5.96 4.52 -26.70
CA ASN A 239 -5.68 4.65 -28.14
C ASN A 239 -6.65 5.64 -28.82
N GLY A 240 -7.92 5.67 -28.41
CA GLY A 240 -8.89 6.68 -28.83
C GLY A 240 -8.47 8.10 -28.45
N LEU A 241 -8.06 8.32 -27.20
CA LEU A 241 -7.57 9.61 -26.71
C LEU A 241 -6.29 10.08 -27.43
N ILE A 242 -5.36 9.16 -27.69
CA ILE A 242 -4.14 9.45 -28.47
C ILE A 242 -4.51 9.94 -29.87
N ARG A 243 -5.43 9.26 -30.56
CA ARG A 243 -5.92 9.68 -31.89
C ARG A 243 -6.58 11.06 -31.84
N GLN A 244 -7.41 11.34 -30.83
CA GLN A 244 -8.02 12.65 -30.65
C GLN A 244 -6.98 13.74 -30.40
N ARG A 245 -6.02 13.49 -29.50
CA ARG A 245 -4.88 14.39 -29.23
C ARG A 245 -4.09 14.68 -30.51
N ASP A 246 -3.77 13.66 -31.29
CA ASP A 246 -2.99 13.80 -32.52
C ASP A 246 -3.75 14.57 -33.60
N MET A 247 -5.07 14.37 -33.68
CA MET A 247 -5.97 15.16 -34.53
C MET A 247 -5.97 16.64 -34.11
N PHE A 248 -6.16 16.95 -32.82
CA PHE A 248 -6.11 18.34 -32.32
C PHE A 248 -4.74 18.98 -32.51
N LYS A 249 -3.65 18.23 -32.27
CA LYS A 249 -2.28 18.69 -32.51
C LYS A 249 -2.07 19.05 -33.99
N LYS A 250 -2.60 18.24 -34.91
CA LYS A 250 -2.56 18.53 -36.34
C LYS A 250 -3.37 19.78 -36.70
N LEU A 251 -4.62 19.88 -36.24
CA LEU A 251 -5.46 21.07 -36.46
C LEU A 251 -4.81 22.35 -35.94
N TYR A 252 -4.23 22.31 -34.73
CA TYR A 252 -3.52 23.44 -34.15
C TYR A 252 -2.27 23.82 -34.97
N HIS A 253 -1.51 22.82 -35.43
CA HIS A 253 -0.33 23.07 -36.24
C HIS A 253 -0.68 23.65 -37.62
N ASP A 254 -1.76 23.19 -38.24
CA ASP A 254 -2.27 23.70 -39.51
C ASP A 254 -2.77 25.15 -39.34
N HIS A 255 -3.51 25.45 -38.26
CA HIS A 255 -3.92 26.81 -37.91
C HIS A 255 -2.71 27.72 -37.67
N MET A 256 -1.69 27.27 -36.94
CA MET A 256 -0.46 28.05 -36.71
C MET A 256 0.39 28.22 -37.98
N LYS A 257 0.32 27.30 -38.94
CA LYS A 257 0.92 27.48 -40.27
C LYS A 257 0.15 28.50 -41.10
N GLY A 258 -1.18 28.46 -41.09
CA GLY A 258 -2.04 29.47 -41.74
C GLY A 258 -1.80 30.87 -41.20
N LYS A 259 -1.77 31.04 -39.88
CA LYS A 259 -1.51 32.34 -39.21
C LYS A 259 -0.13 32.91 -39.49
N ARG A 260 0.89 32.05 -39.66
CA ARG A 260 2.23 32.46 -40.10
C ARG A 260 2.28 32.87 -41.57
N HIS A 261 1.45 32.26 -42.42
CA HIS A 261 1.30 32.71 -43.81
C HIS A 261 0.62 34.08 -43.88
N GLU A 262 -0.38 34.34 -43.02
CA GLU A 262 -1.00 35.67 -42.89
C GLU A 262 -0.02 36.72 -42.34
N MET A 263 0.76 36.41 -41.30
CA MET A 263 1.80 37.32 -40.78
C MET A 263 2.95 37.54 -41.78
N SER A 264 3.34 36.52 -42.55
CA SER A 264 4.36 36.66 -43.59
C SER A 264 3.87 37.49 -44.77
N ALA A 265 2.58 37.41 -45.12
CA ALA A 265 1.98 38.26 -46.16
C ALA A 265 1.84 39.73 -45.70
N VAL A 266 1.64 39.96 -44.40
CA VAL A 266 1.57 41.31 -43.81
C VAL A 266 2.97 41.94 -43.65
N LEU A 267 4.01 41.14 -43.37
CA LEU A 267 5.40 41.65 -43.25
C LEU A 267 6.05 42.00 -44.61
N ASP A 268 5.60 41.38 -45.72
CA ASP A 268 6.10 41.71 -47.07
C ASP A 268 5.41 42.95 -47.69
N THR A 269 4.47 43.59 -46.98
CA THR A 269 3.67 44.71 -47.50
C THR A 269 3.78 46.01 -46.69
N SER A 270 4.64 46.09 -45.68
CA SER A 270 4.77 47.29 -44.82
C SER A 270 6.21 47.78 -44.70
N ASP A 271 6.79 48.16 -45.81
CA ASP A 271 7.87 49.16 -45.85
C ASP A 271 7.32 50.35 -46.64
N LEU A 272 6.47 51.16 -45.99
CA LEU A 272 6.12 52.55 -46.32
C LEU A 272 5.05 53.09 -45.33
N GLU A 273 5.41 54.21 -44.69
CA GLU A 273 4.57 55.26 -44.09
C GLU A 273 3.99 55.14 -42.66
N LYS A 274 4.23 56.23 -41.92
CA LYS A 274 3.64 56.66 -40.64
C LYS A 274 2.19 57.11 -40.84
N ASP A 275 1.29 56.82 -39.89
CA ASP A 275 0.68 57.79 -38.93
C ASP A 275 -0.56 57.18 -38.23
N ASP A 276 -0.77 57.63 -37.00
CA ASP A 276 -2.01 57.70 -36.17
C ASP A 276 -3.24 56.83 -36.50
N LEU A 277 -3.71 56.05 -35.51
CA LEU A 277 -4.89 56.43 -34.70
C LEU A 277 -5.16 55.42 -33.56
N HIS A 278 -5.42 55.97 -32.38
CA HIS A 278 -5.95 55.28 -31.20
C HIS A 278 -7.43 54.90 -31.41
N MET A 279 -7.87 53.70 -31.01
CA MET A 279 -9.23 53.46 -30.46
C MET A 279 -9.25 52.18 -29.61
N MET A 280 -9.43 52.37 -28.30
CA MET A 280 -10.03 51.39 -27.40
C MET A 280 -11.43 51.03 -27.92
N VAL A 281 -11.72 49.73 -28.04
CA VAL A 281 -13.09 49.21 -27.98
C VAL A 281 -13.09 48.05 -26.99
N ASP A 282 -13.83 48.27 -25.90
CA ASP A 282 -14.16 47.30 -24.86
C ASP A 282 -14.64 45.97 -25.45
N VAL A 283 -14.04 44.87 -24.98
CA VAL A 283 -14.60 43.53 -25.11
C VAL A 283 -14.91 43.02 -23.70
N PRO A 284 -16.14 42.57 -23.41
CA PRO A 284 -16.54 42.17 -22.08
C PRO A 284 -15.88 40.84 -21.70
N GLU A 285 -15.16 40.82 -20.57
CA GLU A 285 -14.77 39.57 -19.89
C GLU A 285 -16.03 38.83 -19.43
N LYS A 286 -16.46 37.84 -20.22
CA LYS A 286 -17.19 36.68 -19.69
C LYS A 286 -16.17 35.60 -19.39
N SER A 287 -15.76 35.53 -18.13
CA SER A 287 -15.04 34.41 -17.56
C SER A 287 -15.80 33.09 -17.78
N PRO A 288 -15.17 32.04 -18.33
CA PRO A 288 -15.70 30.70 -18.22
C PRO A 288 -15.39 30.19 -16.80
N LYS A 289 -16.46 29.83 -16.08
CA LYS A 289 -16.42 29.21 -14.75
C LYS A 289 -15.44 28.03 -14.72
N PRO A 290 -14.68 27.83 -13.62
CA PRO A 290 -13.87 26.63 -13.47
C PRO A 290 -14.78 25.41 -13.34
N ALA A 291 -14.44 24.34 -14.06
CA ALA A 291 -15.11 23.05 -13.99
C ALA A 291 -14.89 22.44 -12.58
N VAL A 292 -15.85 22.64 -11.69
CA VAL A 292 -15.97 21.94 -10.41
C VAL A 292 -16.67 20.61 -10.66
N VAL A 293 -16.04 19.68 -11.36
CA VAL A 293 -16.52 18.30 -11.48
C VAL A 293 -15.32 17.37 -11.64
N GLU A 294 -14.68 17.00 -10.53
CA GLU A 294 -13.90 15.76 -10.42
C GLU A 294 -13.43 15.49 -8.98
N VAL A 295 -13.30 16.52 -8.14
CA VAL A 295 -12.88 16.37 -6.73
C VAL A 295 -13.92 15.60 -5.89
N SER A 296 -15.21 15.77 -6.17
CA SER A 296 -16.29 15.12 -5.43
C SER A 296 -16.32 13.59 -5.57
N ASN A 297 -15.94 13.06 -6.73
CA ASN A 297 -15.94 11.60 -6.95
C ASN A 297 -14.80 10.90 -6.21
N PHE A 298 -13.64 11.56 -6.06
CA PHE A 298 -12.54 11.01 -5.27
C PHE A 298 -12.84 11.07 -3.78
N GLU A 299 -13.48 12.14 -3.31
CA GLU A 299 -13.84 12.28 -1.89
C GLU A 299 -14.94 11.31 -1.46
N VAL A 300 -15.89 11.00 -2.35
CA VAL A 300 -16.90 9.96 -2.12
C VAL A 300 -16.26 8.56 -2.07
N LYS A 301 -15.35 8.24 -3.00
CA LYS A 301 -14.65 6.94 -3.00
C LYS A 301 -13.75 6.78 -1.77
N PHE A 302 -13.10 7.85 -1.33
CA PHE A 302 -12.26 7.82 -0.13
C PHE A 302 -13.07 7.51 1.14
N LYS A 303 -14.22 8.19 1.32
CA LYS A 303 -15.14 7.91 2.44
C LYS A 303 -15.76 6.52 2.39
N GLU A 304 -16.01 6.00 1.19
CA GLU A 304 -16.52 4.63 1.01
C GLU A 304 -15.48 3.58 1.41
N THR A 305 -14.21 3.79 1.04
CA THR A 305 -13.11 2.90 1.45
C THR A 305 -12.82 2.96 2.95
N GLU A 306 -12.94 4.13 3.57
CA GLU A 306 -12.76 4.30 5.03
C GLU A 306 -13.85 3.54 5.80
N LYS A 307 -15.10 3.62 5.33
CA LYS A 307 -16.23 2.90 5.94
C LYS A 307 -16.14 1.38 5.80
N GLN A 308 -15.58 0.87 4.70
CA GLN A 308 -15.34 -0.57 4.52
C GLN A 308 -14.24 -1.09 5.45
N LEU A 309 -13.24 -0.27 5.77
CA LEU A 309 -12.14 -0.62 6.67
C LEU A 309 -12.59 -0.65 8.13
N GLU A 310 -13.53 0.23 8.50
CA GLU A 310 -14.14 0.26 9.84
C GLU A 310 -15.07 -0.95 10.09
N LEU A 311 -15.73 -1.47 9.05
CA LEU A 311 -16.55 -2.70 9.12
C LEU A 311 -15.73 -3.99 9.27
N LEU A 312 -14.42 -3.95 9.05
CA LEU A 312 -13.50 -5.08 9.16
C LEU A 312 -12.73 -5.11 10.49
N ARG A 313 -12.96 -4.12 11.38
CA ARG A 313 -12.47 -4.10 12.76
C ARG A 313 -13.53 -4.62 13.72
#